data_AF-A0A8H7NUQ3-F1
#
_entry.id   AF-A0A8H7NUQ3-F1
#
_cell.length_a   1.000
_cell.length_b   1.000
_cell.length_c   1.000
_cell.angle_alpha   90.00
_cell.angle_beta   90.00
_cell.angle_gamma   90.00
#
_symmetry.space_group_name_H-M   'P 1'
#
loop_
_entity.id
_entity.type
_entity.pdbx_description
1 polymer ?
#
loop_
_entity_poly.entity_id
_entity_poly.type
_entity_poly.pdbx_seq_one_letter_code
_entity_poly.pdbx_strand_id
1 'polypeptide(L)'
;MRESNFAFPAQNRACVCISSQLYDRRALDTNSPLPLFNSLTHLTYLTSTSPRIREIMTMDGGLERLVRILHDFCICPPPPENPTLFYGLSPPSSHPLKLTPTLNPKQFDKQAQYRFSLAFQCVVNIGVRGSEPIRSRVVQAGTLDVVGCILEAWLAGRGFAVGPSVGANGMPRETREQRLARRQAQSEARQREQADALARALQRQLRPDRSVGEADAQTEEVQEVSTLFLHDSSPRV
;
A
#
# COMPACT_ATOMS: atom_id res chain seq x y z
N MET A 1 -20.30 -1.47 -32.23
CA MET A 1 -20.13 -1.65 -30.77
C MET A 1 -20.07 -3.13 -30.48
N ARG A 2 -19.00 -3.62 -29.85
CA ARG A 2 -18.85 -5.03 -29.50
C ARG A 2 -19.60 -5.25 -28.19
N GLU A 3 -20.73 -5.96 -28.22
CA GLU A 3 -21.49 -6.26 -27.01
C GLU A 3 -20.61 -7.04 -26.04
N SER A 4 -20.40 -6.48 -24.85
CA SER A 4 -19.74 -7.12 -23.72
C SER A 4 -20.49 -8.39 -23.37
N ASN A 5 -19.80 -9.53 -23.25
CA ASN A 5 -20.42 -10.83 -22.97
C ASN A 5 -21.31 -10.74 -21.72
N PHE A 6 -22.62 -10.69 -21.95
CA PHE A 6 -23.62 -10.75 -20.91
C PHE A 6 -23.84 -12.21 -20.53
N ALA A 7 -23.75 -12.53 -19.24
CA ALA A 7 -24.57 -13.59 -18.70
C ALA A 7 -25.99 -13.02 -18.59
N PHE A 8 -26.90 -13.42 -19.48
CA PHE A 8 -28.33 -13.10 -19.38
C PHE A 8 -29.11 -14.38 -19.06
N PRO A 9 -29.28 -14.74 -17.77
CA PRO A 9 -30.13 -15.87 -17.37
C PRO A 9 -31.56 -15.77 -17.96
N ALA A 10 -32.06 -14.54 -18.14
CA ALA A 10 -33.38 -14.28 -18.73
C ALA A 10 -33.49 -14.56 -20.24
N GLN A 11 -32.37 -14.67 -20.99
CA GLN A 11 -32.39 -14.88 -22.45
C GLN A 11 -31.79 -16.24 -22.87
N ASN A 12 -31.41 -17.10 -21.91
CA ASN A 12 -30.92 -18.47 -22.14
C ASN A 12 -29.81 -18.59 -23.21
N ARG A 13 -28.89 -17.62 -23.28
CA ARG A 13 -27.68 -17.72 -24.13
C ARG A 13 -26.49 -18.14 -23.28
N ALA A 14 -25.81 -19.22 -23.66
CA ALA A 14 -24.63 -19.73 -22.97
C ALA A 14 -23.44 -18.77 -23.11
N CYS A 15 -22.69 -18.55 -22.04
CA CYS A 15 -21.37 -17.96 -22.14
C CYS A 15 -20.44 -18.93 -22.88
N VAL A 16 -19.71 -18.45 -23.89
CA VAL A 16 -18.69 -19.28 -24.55
C VAL A 16 -17.54 -19.46 -23.54
N CYS A 17 -17.30 -20.70 -23.10
CA CYS A 17 -16.22 -21.06 -22.19
C CYS A 17 -15.07 -21.72 -22.96
N ILE A 18 -13.84 -21.54 -22.48
CA ILE A 18 -12.69 -22.32 -22.97
C ILE A 18 -12.81 -23.73 -22.42
N SER A 19 -12.54 -24.73 -23.27
CA SER A 19 -12.42 -26.14 -22.88
C SER A 19 -11.02 -26.66 -23.17
N SER A 20 -10.73 -27.91 -22.80
CA SER A 20 -9.45 -28.56 -23.11
C SER A 20 -9.17 -28.75 -24.62
N GLN A 21 -10.17 -28.56 -25.48
CA GLN A 21 -10.07 -28.74 -26.93
C GLN A 21 -10.34 -27.45 -27.72
N LEU A 22 -10.98 -26.45 -27.10
CA LEU A 22 -11.42 -25.23 -27.75
C LEU A 22 -10.91 -24.01 -27.00
N TYR A 23 -10.14 -23.19 -27.69
CA TYR A 23 -9.79 -21.86 -27.25
C TYR A 23 -10.65 -20.82 -27.98
N ASP A 24 -11.37 -19.99 -27.23
CA ASP A 24 -12.07 -18.82 -27.74
C ASP A 24 -11.72 -17.60 -26.86
N ARG A 25 -11.10 -16.60 -27.50
CA ARG A 25 -10.70 -15.34 -26.84
C ARG A 25 -11.84 -14.68 -26.07
N ARG A 26 -13.08 -14.73 -26.59
CA ARG A 26 -14.24 -14.04 -26.01
C ARG A 26 -14.58 -14.56 -24.61
N ALA A 27 -14.25 -15.81 -24.30
CA ALA A 27 -14.45 -16.41 -22.99
C ALA A 27 -13.74 -15.63 -21.86
N LEU A 28 -12.63 -14.95 -22.18
CA LEU A 28 -11.88 -14.13 -21.22
C LEU A 28 -12.54 -12.75 -20.97
N ASP A 29 -13.50 -12.33 -21.79
CA ASP A 29 -14.23 -11.07 -21.63
C ASP A 29 -15.53 -11.22 -20.82
N THR A 30 -15.76 -12.39 -20.21
CA THR A 30 -16.94 -12.59 -19.34
C THR A 30 -16.81 -11.78 -18.05
N ASN A 31 -17.93 -11.21 -17.61
CA ASN A 31 -18.03 -10.49 -16.34
C ASN A 31 -18.44 -11.42 -15.17
N SER A 32 -18.92 -12.63 -15.48
CA SER A 32 -19.35 -13.58 -14.46
C SER A 32 -18.15 -14.37 -13.89
N PRO A 33 -18.01 -14.49 -12.57
CA PRO A 33 -16.84 -15.10 -11.94
C PRO A 33 -16.69 -16.60 -12.25
N LEU A 34 -17.80 -17.34 -12.37
CA LEU A 34 -17.79 -18.79 -12.53
C LEU A 34 -17.35 -19.24 -13.95
N PRO A 35 -17.92 -18.69 -15.04
CA PRO A 35 -17.44 -18.98 -16.40
C PRO A 35 -15.98 -18.58 -16.62
N LEU A 36 -15.54 -17.47 -16.01
CA LEU A 36 -14.14 -17.04 -16.07
C LEU A 36 -13.23 -18.05 -15.39
N PHE A 37 -13.59 -18.50 -14.18
CA PHE A 37 -12.85 -19.52 -13.45
C PHE A 37 -12.71 -20.82 -14.26
N ASN A 38 -13.80 -21.30 -14.84
CA ASN A 38 -13.81 -22.51 -15.67
C ASN A 38 -12.88 -22.34 -16.89
N SER A 39 -13.02 -21.21 -17.60
CA SER A 39 -12.20 -20.90 -18.77
C SER A 39 -10.70 -20.81 -18.43
N LEU A 40 -10.33 -20.15 -17.34
CA LEU A 40 -8.94 -20.04 -16.88
C LEU A 40 -8.36 -21.41 -16.45
N THR A 41 -9.19 -22.27 -15.86
CA THR A 41 -8.79 -23.63 -15.48
C THR A 41 -8.37 -24.44 -16.71
N HIS A 42 -9.21 -24.48 -17.76
CA HIS A 42 -8.86 -25.17 -18.99
C HIS A 42 -7.74 -24.48 -19.77
N LEU A 43 -7.69 -23.15 -19.74
CA LEU A 43 -6.62 -22.39 -20.39
C LEU A 43 -5.24 -22.67 -19.76
N THR A 44 -5.18 -22.93 -18.46
CA THR A 44 -3.93 -23.31 -17.78
C THR A 44 -3.33 -24.57 -18.38
N TYR A 45 -4.17 -25.56 -18.67
CA TYR A 45 -3.74 -26.78 -19.37
C TYR A 45 -3.29 -26.47 -20.81
N LEU A 46 -4.12 -25.76 -21.59
CA LEU A 46 -3.82 -25.43 -23.00
C LEU A 46 -2.52 -24.64 -23.17
N THR A 47 -2.28 -23.64 -22.32
CA THR A 47 -1.05 -22.83 -22.35
C THR A 47 0.19 -23.63 -21.98
N SER A 48 0.04 -24.68 -21.16
CA SER A 48 1.13 -25.59 -20.81
C SER A 48 1.47 -26.54 -21.96
N THR A 49 0.47 -27.12 -22.62
CA THR A 49 0.67 -28.22 -23.58
C THR A 49 0.76 -27.77 -25.04
N SER A 50 0.04 -26.73 -25.46
CA SER A 50 -0.08 -26.37 -26.88
C SER A 50 0.77 -25.15 -27.25
N PRO A 51 1.85 -25.31 -28.06
CA PRO A 51 2.59 -24.16 -28.59
C PRO A 51 1.73 -23.28 -29.49
N ARG A 52 0.80 -23.87 -30.23
CA ARG A 52 -0.11 -23.13 -31.11
C ARG A 52 -1.03 -22.19 -30.35
N ILE A 53 -1.53 -22.61 -29.18
CA ILE A 53 -2.34 -21.71 -28.33
C ILE A 53 -1.49 -20.53 -27.84
N ARG A 54 -0.24 -20.76 -27.44
CA ARG A 54 0.66 -19.67 -27.03
C ARG A 54 0.87 -18.65 -28.15
N GLU A 55 1.06 -19.09 -29.39
CA GLU A 55 1.14 -18.20 -30.55
C GLU A 55 -0.13 -17.39 -30.75
N ILE A 56 -1.30 -18.06 -30.78
CA ILE A 56 -2.60 -17.39 -30.99
C ILE A 56 -2.83 -16.30 -29.95
N MET A 57 -2.55 -16.58 -28.67
CA MET A 57 -2.76 -15.63 -27.57
C MET A 57 -1.91 -14.36 -27.66
N THR A 58 -0.78 -14.41 -28.38
CA THR A 58 0.06 -13.22 -28.60
C THR A 58 -0.45 -12.30 -29.72
N MET A 59 -1.38 -12.81 -30.54
CA MET A 59 -1.89 -12.16 -31.75
C MET A 59 -3.32 -11.63 -31.59
N ASP A 60 -4.13 -12.26 -30.73
CA ASP A 60 -5.57 -12.00 -30.64
C ASP A 60 -6.00 -11.10 -29.47
N GLY A 61 -5.02 -10.58 -28.70
CA GLY A 61 -5.30 -9.75 -27.52
C GLY A 61 -5.66 -10.54 -26.26
N GLY A 62 -5.51 -11.86 -26.26
CA GLY A 62 -5.77 -12.74 -25.10
C GLY A 62 -4.80 -12.49 -23.97
N LEU A 63 -3.54 -12.26 -24.30
CA LEU A 63 -2.49 -11.97 -23.34
C LEU A 63 -2.73 -10.65 -22.60
N GLU A 64 -3.09 -9.57 -23.31
CA GLU A 64 -3.42 -8.26 -22.74
C GLU A 64 -4.66 -8.35 -21.82
N ARG A 65 -5.60 -9.24 -22.13
CA ARG A 65 -6.75 -9.47 -21.26
C ARG A 65 -6.36 -10.20 -19.98
N LEU A 66 -5.49 -11.21 -20.06
CA LEU A 66 -4.94 -11.86 -18.86
C LEU A 66 -4.18 -10.86 -17.99
N VAL A 67 -3.32 -10.04 -18.59
CA VAL A 67 -2.58 -8.99 -17.87
C VAL A 67 -3.55 -8.02 -17.19
N ARG A 68 -4.61 -7.59 -17.87
CA ARG A 68 -5.64 -6.72 -17.27
C ARG A 68 -6.35 -7.39 -16.09
N ILE A 69 -6.74 -8.66 -16.20
CA ILE A 69 -7.34 -9.42 -15.08
C ILE A 69 -6.41 -9.44 -13.86
N LEU A 70 -5.11 -9.65 -14.08
CA LEU A 70 -4.10 -9.66 -13.02
C LEU A 70 -3.94 -8.29 -12.37
N HIS A 71 -3.79 -7.26 -13.21
CA HIS A 71 -3.63 -5.89 -12.77
C HIS A 71 -4.84 -5.38 -11.98
N ASP A 72 -6.05 -5.68 -12.44
CA ASP A 72 -7.31 -5.30 -11.76
C ASP A 72 -7.35 -5.88 -10.33
N PHE A 73 -6.92 -7.14 -10.15
CA PHE A 73 -6.82 -7.76 -8.83
C PHE A 73 -5.71 -7.14 -7.96
N CYS A 74 -4.59 -6.74 -8.55
CA CYS A 74 -3.49 -6.12 -7.80
C CYS A 74 -3.85 -4.73 -7.25
N ILE A 75 -4.54 -3.91 -8.04
CA ILE A 75 -4.92 -2.54 -7.64
C ILE A 75 -6.15 -2.53 -6.74
N CYS A 76 -7.11 -3.39 -7.04
CA CYS A 76 -8.40 -3.41 -6.38
C CYS A 76 -8.86 -4.85 -6.13
N PRO A 77 -8.16 -5.58 -5.25
CA PRO A 77 -8.59 -6.91 -4.86
C PRO A 77 -9.99 -6.83 -4.25
N PRO A 78 -10.96 -7.58 -4.79
CA PRO A 78 -12.34 -7.46 -4.35
C PRO A 78 -12.48 -7.93 -2.89
N PRO A 79 -13.30 -7.24 -2.08
CA PRO A 79 -13.59 -7.66 -0.71
C PRO A 79 -14.28 -9.03 -0.73
N PRO A 80 -14.23 -9.80 0.37
CA PRO A 80 -14.91 -11.08 0.46
C PRO A 80 -16.41 -10.93 0.13
N GLU A 81 -16.85 -11.56 -0.96
CA GLU A 81 -18.25 -11.53 -1.37
C GLU A 81 -19.12 -12.35 -0.41
N ASN A 82 -20.30 -11.83 -0.09
CA ASN A 82 -21.32 -12.63 0.57
C ASN A 82 -21.82 -13.72 -0.40
N PRO A 83 -21.87 -15.01 -0.03
CA PRO A 83 -22.38 -16.08 -0.90
C PRO A 83 -23.85 -15.86 -1.31
N THR A 84 -24.58 -14.99 -0.61
CA THR A 84 -25.93 -14.57 -0.99
C THR A 84 -25.98 -13.71 -2.25
N LEU A 85 -24.93 -12.92 -2.54
CA LEU A 85 -24.78 -12.22 -3.83
C LEU A 85 -24.55 -13.22 -4.97
N PHE A 86 -23.79 -14.28 -4.71
CA PHE A 86 -23.51 -15.34 -5.70
C PHE A 86 -24.77 -16.08 -6.16
N TYR A 87 -25.71 -16.36 -5.25
CA TYR A 87 -26.99 -17.01 -5.57
C TYR A 87 -28.12 -16.03 -5.92
N GLY A 88 -27.85 -14.73 -6.03
CA GLY A 88 -28.89 -13.72 -6.32
C GLY A 88 -29.94 -13.59 -5.20
N LEU A 89 -29.60 -13.99 -3.97
CA LEU A 89 -30.43 -13.86 -2.77
C LEU A 89 -30.24 -12.50 -2.09
N SER A 90 -29.43 -11.62 -2.67
CA SER A 90 -29.21 -10.27 -2.17
C SER A 90 -30.40 -9.37 -2.50
N PRO A 91 -30.85 -8.52 -1.57
CA PRO A 91 -31.93 -7.57 -1.82
C PRO A 91 -31.65 -6.67 -3.03
N PRO A 92 -32.67 -6.25 -3.80
CA PRO A 92 -32.49 -5.37 -4.96
C PRO A 92 -31.88 -3.98 -4.65
N SER A 93 -31.77 -3.61 -3.37
CA SER A 93 -31.08 -2.39 -2.89
C SER A 93 -29.60 -2.58 -2.56
N SER A 94 -29.04 -3.79 -2.74
CA SER A 94 -27.63 -4.07 -2.48
C SER A 94 -26.76 -3.53 -3.62
N HIS A 95 -26.44 -2.24 -3.56
CA HIS A 95 -25.41 -1.69 -4.43
C HIS A 95 -24.02 -2.11 -3.91
N PRO A 96 -23.17 -2.73 -4.73
CA PRO A 96 -21.79 -3.01 -4.35
C PRO A 96 -21.10 -1.67 -4.09
N LEU A 97 -20.46 -1.54 -2.93
CA LEU A 97 -19.72 -0.34 -2.55
C LEU A 97 -18.61 -0.08 -3.57
N LYS A 98 -18.46 1.18 -3.99
CA LYS A 98 -17.35 1.60 -4.86
C LYS A 98 -16.04 1.32 -4.14
N LEU A 99 -15.25 0.41 -4.68
CA LEU A 99 -14.00 -0.03 -4.06
C LEU A 99 -12.94 1.08 -4.17
N THR A 100 -12.35 1.45 -3.04
CA THR A 100 -11.17 2.32 -3.01
C THR A 100 -9.96 1.49 -3.41
N PRO A 101 -9.15 1.91 -4.40
CA PRO A 101 -7.91 1.23 -4.76
C PRO A 101 -7.04 1.05 -3.51
N THR A 102 -6.85 -0.19 -3.10
CA THR A 102 -6.13 -0.53 -1.87
C THR A 102 -5.17 -1.66 -2.20
N LEU A 103 -3.88 -1.35 -2.19
CA LEU A 103 -2.82 -2.33 -2.38
C LEU A 103 -2.84 -3.30 -1.17
N ASN A 104 -3.16 -4.57 -1.42
CA ASN A 104 -3.12 -5.66 -0.43
C ASN A 104 -4.00 -5.47 0.83
N PRO A 105 -5.33 -5.62 0.74
CA PRO A 105 -6.22 -5.56 1.88
C PRO A 105 -6.04 -6.78 2.79
N LYS A 106 -6.31 -6.60 4.09
CA LYS A 106 -6.22 -7.69 5.08
C LYS A 106 -7.20 -8.85 4.79
N GLN A 107 -8.29 -8.57 4.08
CA GLN A 107 -9.30 -9.55 3.69
C GLN A 107 -9.68 -9.31 2.23
N PHE A 108 -9.70 -10.38 1.44
CA PHE A 108 -10.06 -10.36 0.02
C PHE A 108 -10.86 -11.62 -0.34
N ASP A 109 -11.58 -11.58 -1.45
CA ASP A 109 -12.30 -12.73 -1.98
C ASP A 109 -11.34 -13.86 -2.38
N LYS A 110 -11.49 -15.02 -1.73
CA LYS A 110 -10.72 -16.22 -2.04
C LYS A 110 -10.95 -16.66 -3.49
N GLN A 111 -12.16 -16.55 -4.02
CA GLN A 111 -12.47 -16.98 -5.39
C GLN A 111 -11.78 -16.08 -6.42
N ALA A 112 -11.73 -14.77 -6.18
CA ALA A 112 -10.95 -13.83 -6.98
C ALA A 112 -9.46 -14.14 -6.93
N GLN A 113 -8.92 -14.49 -5.76
CA GLN A 113 -7.53 -14.93 -5.63
C GLN A 113 -7.25 -16.19 -6.46
N TYR A 114 -8.15 -17.18 -6.46
CA TYR A 114 -7.98 -18.37 -7.31
C TYR A 114 -7.96 -18.02 -8.80
N ARG A 115 -8.85 -17.14 -9.26
CA ARG A 115 -8.85 -16.65 -10.66
C ARG A 115 -7.55 -15.92 -10.99
N PHE A 116 -7.04 -15.08 -10.08
CA PHE A 116 -5.74 -14.43 -10.21
C PHE A 116 -4.63 -15.46 -10.39
N SER A 117 -4.55 -16.47 -9.52
CA SER A 117 -3.53 -17.52 -9.60
C SER A 117 -3.58 -18.30 -10.92
N LEU A 118 -4.78 -18.65 -11.42
CA LEU A 118 -4.93 -19.33 -12.71
C LEU A 118 -4.51 -18.44 -13.89
N ALA A 119 -4.92 -17.17 -13.89
CA ALA A 119 -4.50 -16.22 -14.91
C ALA A 119 -2.99 -15.99 -14.91
N PHE A 120 -2.39 -15.90 -13.72
CA PHE A 120 -0.95 -15.72 -13.54
C PHE A 120 -0.20 -16.95 -14.07
N GLN A 121 -0.67 -18.14 -13.72
CA GLN A 121 -0.13 -19.39 -14.23
C GLN A 121 -0.19 -19.46 -15.76
N CYS A 122 -1.28 -19.00 -16.39
CA CYS A 122 -1.37 -18.93 -17.85
C CYS A 122 -0.29 -18.03 -18.46
N VAL A 123 -0.09 -16.82 -17.91
CA VAL A 123 0.95 -15.89 -18.37
C VAL A 123 2.35 -16.48 -18.19
N VAL A 124 2.63 -17.09 -17.03
CA VAL A 124 3.92 -17.75 -16.75
C VAL A 124 4.16 -18.93 -17.69
N ASN A 125 3.14 -19.76 -17.95
CA ASN A 125 3.25 -20.87 -18.90
C ASN A 125 3.59 -20.36 -20.31
N ILE A 126 2.95 -19.27 -20.77
CA ILE A 126 3.24 -18.64 -22.06
C ILE A 126 4.68 -18.13 -22.10
N GLY A 127 5.15 -17.46 -21.03
CA GLY A 127 6.50 -16.90 -20.97
C GLY A 127 7.60 -17.95 -20.91
N VAL A 128 7.50 -18.93 -20.00
CA VAL A 128 8.57 -19.92 -19.77
C VAL A 128 8.66 -20.93 -20.92
N ARG A 129 7.52 -21.30 -21.54
CA ARG A 129 7.47 -22.28 -22.66
C ARG A 129 7.41 -21.61 -24.03
N GLY A 130 7.45 -20.28 -24.08
CA GLY A 130 7.39 -19.49 -25.31
C GLY A 130 8.75 -19.35 -25.98
N SER A 131 8.74 -19.18 -27.30
CA SER A 131 9.92 -18.73 -28.05
C SER A 131 10.27 -17.28 -27.70
N GLU A 132 11.45 -16.82 -28.09
CA GLU A 132 11.88 -15.42 -27.90
C GLU A 132 10.84 -14.36 -28.34
N PRO A 133 10.21 -14.44 -29.53
CA PRO A 133 9.20 -13.47 -29.92
C PRO A 133 7.97 -13.52 -29.00
N ILE A 134 7.56 -14.71 -28.54
CA ILE A 134 6.46 -14.86 -27.57
C ILE A 134 6.83 -14.20 -26.24
N ARG A 135 8.05 -14.42 -25.73
CA ARG A 135 8.53 -13.79 -24.49
C ARG A 135 8.54 -12.27 -24.59
N SER A 136 8.97 -11.73 -25.73
CA SER A 136 8.93 -10.29 -26.02
C SER A 136 7.50 -9.75 -26.01
N ARG A 137 6.54 -10.50 -26.58
CA ARG A 137 5.11 -10.14 -26.53
C ARG A 137 4.54 -10.18 -25.12
N VAL A 138 4.91 -11.14 -24.27
CA VAL A 138 4.51 -11.20 -22.85
C VAL A 138 4.91 -9.91 -22.12
N VAL A 139 6.14 -9.44 -22.35
CA VAL A 139 6.62 -8.18 -21.78
C VAL A 139 5.83 -6.98 -22.31
N GLN A 140 5.68 -6.89 -23.63
CA GLN A 140 4.96 -5.80 -24.29
C GLN A 140 3.47 -5.73 -23.92
N ALA A 141 2.86 -6.86 -23.55
CA ALA A 141 1.47 -6.90 -23.09
C ALA A 141 1.27 -6.30 -21.69
N GLY A 142 2.34 -5.90 -20.99
CA GLY A 142 2.28 -5.24 -19.67
C GLY A 142 2.50 -6.18 -18.48
N THR A 143 3.11 -7.36 -18.69
CA THR A 143 3.37 -8.31 -17.59
C THR A 143 4.31 -7.73 -16.53
N LEU A 144 5.21 -6.82 -16.91
CA LEU A 144 6.13 -6.18 -15.96
C LEU A 144 5.40 -5.31 -14.92
N ASP A 145 4.33 -4.61 -15.33
CA ASP A 145 3.53 -3.79 -14.42
C ASP A 145 2.87 -4.66 -13.35
N VAL A 146 2.32 -5.81 -13.75
CA VAL A 146 1.74 -6.80 -12.83
C VAL A 146 2.78 -7.33 -11.85
N VAL A 147 3.98 -7.70 -12.33
CA VAL A 147 5.07 -8.17 -11.46
C VAL A 147 5.49 -7.08 -10.48
N GLY A 148 5.57 -5.82 -10.93
CA GLY A 148 5.79 -4.66 -10.08
C GLY A 148 4.74 -4.58 -8.97
N CYS A 149 3.45 -4.63 -9.30
CA CYS A 149 2.38 -4.60 -8.31
C CYS A 149 2.44 -5.78 -7.31
N ILE A 150 2.80 -6.99 -7.76
CA ILE A 150 2.95 -8.15 -6.87
C ILE A 150 4.10 -7.92 -5.87
N LEU A 151 5.23 -7.41 -6.35
CA LEU A 151 6.39 -7.11 -5.51
C LEU A 151 6.07 -5.98 -4.52
N GLU A 152 5.38 -4.94 -4.97
CA GLU A 152 4.87 -3.85 -4.13
C GLU A 152 3.95 -4.38 -3.03
N ALA A 153 2.99 -5.23 -3.37
CA ALA A 153 2.07 -5.84 -2.41
C ALA A 153 2.80 -6.73 -1.39
N TRP A 154 3.82 -7.47 -1.83
CA TRP A 154 4.65 -8.30 -0.97
C TRP A 154 5.50 -7.45 -0.01
N LEU A 155 6.14 -6.39 -0.51
CA LEU A 155 6.92 -5.45 0.29
C LEU A 155 6.04 -4.76 1.34
N ALA A 156 4.88 -4.25 0.93
CA ALA A 156 3.89 -3.65 1.84
C ALA A 156 3.44 -4.66 2.91
N GLY A 157 3.19 -5.92 2.53
CA GLY A 157 2.83 -6.99 3.47
C GLY A 157 3.94 -7.34 4.48
N ARG A 158 5.20 -7.05 4.17
CA ARG A 158 6.35 -7.18 5.08
C ARG A 158 6.60 -5.93 5.93
N GLY A 159 5.84 -4.86 5.73
CA GLY A 159 6.00 -3.59 6.43
C GLY A 159 7.03 -2.64 5.81
N PHE A 160 7.51 -2.92 4.60
CA PHE A 160 8.30 -1.94 3.86
C PHE A 160 7.40 -0.82 3.36
N ALA A 161 7.90 0.41 3.37
CA ALA A 161 7.21 1.52 2.74
C ALA A 161 7.23 1.34 1.22
N VAL A 162 6.06 1.44 0.58
CA VAL A 162 5.90 1.29 -0.87
C VAL A 162 5.17 2.51 -1.43
N GLY A 163 5.67 3.06 -2.53
CA GLY A 163 5.08 4.19 -3.23
C GLY A 163 6.11 5.22 -3.73
N PRO A 164 5.70 6.15 -4.61
CA PRO A 164 6.59 7.16 -5.22
C PRO A 164 7.24 8.11 -4.20
N SER A 165 6.73 8.11 -2.97
CA SER A 165 7.16 8.91 -1.83
C SER A 165 8.10 8.16 -0.88
N VAL A 166 8.75 7.07 -1.29
CA VAL A 166 9.68 6.31 -0.43
C VAL A 166 11.13 6.56 -0.88
N GLY A 167 11.99 7.01 0.05
CA GLY A 167 13.42 7.18 -0.20
C GLY A 167 14.15 5.83 -0.22
N ALA A 168 15.38 5.79 -0.76
CA ALA A 168 16.20 4.57 -0.91
C ALA A 168 16.44 3.79 0.40
N ASN A 169 16.19 4.41 1.57
CA ASN A 169 16.34 3.80 2.89
C ASN A 169 15.01 3.30 3.48
N GLY A 170 13.93 3.24 2.70
CA GLY A 170 12.59 2.83 3.17
C GLY A 170 11.88 3.89 4.02
N MET A 171 12.50 5.06 4.23
CA MET A 171 11.88 6.19 4.93
C MET A 171 11.01 6.99 3.98
N PRO A 172 9.87 7.54 4.46
CA PRO A 172 9.07 8.47 3.67
C PRO A 172 9.97 9.62 3.19
N ARG A 173 10.02 9.82 1.88
CA ARG A 173 10.69 10.94 1.24
C ARG A 173 10.03 12.21 1.75
N GLU A 174 10.77 12.99 2.54
CA GLU A 174 10.31 14.30 3.05
C GLU A 174 9.67 15.09 1.90
N THR A 175 8.46 15.60 2.10
CA THR A 175 7.82 16.48 1.10
C THR A 175 8.59 17.80 1.01
N ARG A 176 8.42 18.53 -0.10
CA ARG A 176 9.07 19.85 -0.29
C ARG A 176 8.70 20.82 0.85
N GLU A 177 7.48 20.69 1.34
CA GLU A 177 6.93 21.45 2.45
C GLU A 177 7.59 21.10 3.79
N GLN A 178 7.80 19.81 4.08
CA GLN A 178 8.54 19.36 5.27
C GLN A 178 9.99 19.88 5.29
N ARG A 179 10.66 19.93 4.12
CA ARG A 179 12.00 20.51 4.00
C ARG A 179 12.03 22.02 4.29
N LEU A 180 11.02 22.75 3.82
CA LEU A 180 10.88 24.19 4.07
C LEU A 180 10.59 24.47 5.55
N ALA A 181 9.65 23.72 6.14
CA ALA A 181 9.31 23.83 7.56
C ALA A 181 10.53 23.53 8.46
N ARG A 182 11.32 22.50 8.13
CA ARG A 182 12.55 22.18 8.87
C ARG A 182 13.61 23.28 8.77
N ARG A 183 13.74 23.93 7.61
CA ARG A 183 14.61 25.12 7.46
C ARG A 183 14.10 26.31 8.25
N GLN A 184 12.81 26.59 8.22
CA GLN A 184 12.19 27.67 9.01
C GLN A 184 12.36 27.45 10.52
N ALA A 185 12.09 26.24 11.00
CA ALA A 185 12.27 25.90 12.41
C ALA A 185 13.74 26.05 12.86
N GLN A 186 14.71 25.69 12.02
CA GLN A 186 16.12 25.91 12.32
C GLN A 186 16.51 27.40 12.33
N SER A 187 15.96 28.22 11.43
CA SER A 187 16.22 29.66 11.47
C SER A 187 15.57 30.33 12.67
N GLU A 188 14.36 29.93 13.04
CA GLU A 188 13.66 30.46 14.22
C GLU A 188 14.37 30.07 15.52
N ALA A 189 14.87 28.83 15.62
CA ALA A 189 15.66 28.40 16.77
C ALA A 189 16.94 29.23 16.92
N ARG A 190 17.68 29.46 15.83
CA ARG A 190 18.88 30.33 15.85
C ARG A 190 18.54 31.77 16.19
N GLN A 191 17.41 32.30 15.70
CA GLN A 191 16.97 33.65 16.04
C GLN A 191 16.59 33.77 17.51
N ARG A 192 15.93 32.76 18.09
CA ARG A 192 15.62 32.72 19.53
C ARG A 192 16.89 32.68 20.37
N GLU A 193 17.86 31.84 20.02
CA GLU A 193 19.15 31.78 20.72
C GLU A 193 19.91 33.12 20.66
N GLN A 194 19.89 33.80 19.52
CA GLN A 194 20.49 35.13 19.37
C GLN A 194 19.77 36.19 20.21
N ALA A 195 18.43 36.17 20.24
CA ALA A 195 17.63 37.07 21.06
C ALA A 195 17.88 36.85 22.56
N ASP A 196 17.95 35.60 23.01
CA ASP A 196 18.23 35.25 24.40
C ASP A 196 19.68 35.61 24.81
N ALA A 197 20.64 35.52 23.89
CA ALA A 197 22.00 35.98 24.13
C ALA A 197 22.06 37.51 24.26
N LEU A 198 21.34 38.24 23.41
CA LEU A 198 21.27 39.70 23.43
C LEU A 198 20.56 40.20 24.69
N ALA A 199 19.43 39.58 25.07
CA ALA A 199 18.70 39.90 26.29
C ALA A 199 19.58 39.72 27.54
N ARG A 200 20.33 38.61 27.62
CA ARG A 200 21.30 38.38 28.70
C ARG A 200 22.42 39.43 28.72
N ALA A 201 22.90 39.88 27.57
CA ALA A 201 23.92 40.94 27.50
C ALA A 201 23.36 42.30 27.97
N LEU A 202 22.14 42.65 27.56
CA LEU A 202 21.45 43.87 27.98
C LEU A 202 21.19 43.88 29.48
N GLN A 203 20.80 42.74 30.05
CA GLN A 203 20.57 42.58 31.49
C GLN A 203 21.86 42.73 32.32
N ARG A 204 23.03 42.36 31.75
CA ARG A 204 24.34 42.64 32.35
C ARG A 204 24.68 44.14 32.34
N GLN A 205 24.29 44.88 31.31
CA GLN A 205 24.51 46.34 31.22
C GLN A 205 23.53 47.13 32.08
N LEU A 206 22.30 46.65 32.24
CA LEU A 206 21.26 47.30 33.04
C LEU A 206 21.37 47.04 34.55
N ARG A 207 22.24 46.14 35.00
CA ARG A 207 22.57 46.01 36.42
C ARG A 207 23.41 47.24 36.78
N PRO A 208 22.84 48.28 37.42
CA PRO A 208 23.65 49.40 37.87
C PRO A 208 24.57 48.86 38.96
N ASP A 209 25.73 49.50 39.16
CA ASP A 209 26.55 49.34 40.35
C ASP A 209 25.70 49.51 41.62
N ARG A 210 25.09 48.43 42.10
CA ARG A 210 24.73 48.28 43.50
C ARG A 210 25.91 47.58 44.14
N SER A 211 26.82 48.45 44.59
CA SER A 211 27.64 48.29 45.79
C SER A 211 28.56 47.08 45.83
N VAL A 212 29.80 47.32 45.43
CA VAL A 212 30.90 47.24 46.40
C VAL A 212 30.46 48.00 47.65
N GLY A 213 30.06 47.31 48.72
CA GLY A 213 29.58 47.95 49.93
C GLY A 213 28.67 47.09 50.81
N GLU A 214 28.97 45.80 50.96
CA GLU A 214 28.30 44.94 51.94
C GLU A 214 29.27 43.84 52.43
N ALA A 215 30.53 44.22 52.67
CA ALA A 215 31.57 43.34 53.22
C ALA A 215 31.89 43.59 54.71
N ASP A 216 31.35 44.64 55.34
CA ASP A 216 31.63 44.98 56.74
C ASP A 216 30.33 45.28 57.50
N ALA A 217 29.54 44.24 57.82
CA ALA A 217 28.51 44.29 58.87
C ALA A 217 27.96 42.88 59.16
N GLN A 218 28.84 41.90 59.40
CA GLN A 218 28.47 40.65 60.08
C GLN A 218 29.54 40.33 61.13
N THR A 219 29.72 41.26 62.05
CA THR A 219 30.28 41.00 63.36
C THR A 219 29.24 41.53 64.34
N GLU A 220 28.88 40.70 65.30
CA GLU A 220 27.86 40.90 66.34
C GLU A 220 26.46 40.35 66.01
N GLU A 221 25.96 39.59 67.00
CA GLU A 221 24.66 38.94 67.11
C GLU A 221 24.41 37.69 66.24
N VAL A 222 24.84 36.51 66.72
CA VAL A 222 23.92 35.50 67.31
C VAL A 222 24.79 34.51 68.10
N GLN A 223 25.01 34.84 69.37
CA GLN A 223 25.43 33.90 70.39
C GLN A 223 24.40 33.97 71.52
N GLU A 224 23.17 33.56 71.24
CA GLU A 224 22.26 33.17 72.31
C GLU A 224 21.40 31.98 71.87
N VAL A 225 21.64 30.87 72.58
CA VAL A 225 20.62 30.02 73.18
C VAL A 225 19.85 29.17 72.16
N SER A 226 20.35 27.96 71.91
CA SER A 226 20.03 26.77 72.71
C SER A 226 18.55 26.40 72.74
N THR A 227 18.34 25.11 72.53
CA THR A 227 17.18 24.33 72.98
C THR A 227 15.92 24.50 72.12
N LEU A 228 15.58 23.47 71.32
CA LEU A 228 14.52 22.52 71.65
C LEU A 228 14.07 21.70 70.43
N PHE A 229 14.03 20.38 70.65
CA PHE A 229 13.30 19.32 69.95
C PHE A 229 13.84 18.88 68.56
N LEU A 230 14.65 17.82 68.47
CA LEU A 230 14.34 16.38 68.61
C LEU A 230 13.22 15.86 67.68
N HIS A 231 13.67 14.99 66.76
CA HIS A 231 13.08 13.70 66.42
C HIS A 231 11.66 13.70 65.80
N ASP A 232 11.56 13.34 64.51
CA ASP A 232 10.82 12.11 64.18
C ASP A 232 11.23 11.49 62.83
N SER A 233 11.10 10.18 62.78
CA SER A 233 11.63 9.24 61.79
C SER A 233 10.55 8.72 60.84
N SER A 234 11.00 8.25 59.67
CA SER A 234 10.38 7.21 58.82
C SER A 234 9.24 7.65 57.87
N PRO A 235 9.06 6.96 56.71
CA PRO A 235 8.46 5.62 56.73
C PRO A 235 9.21 4.55 55.90
N ARG A 236 8.96 3.28 56.26
CA ARG A 236 9.32 2.07 55.52
C ARG A 236 8.11 1.53 54.72
N VAL A 237 8.46 0.83 53.63
CA VAL A 237 7.73 -0.11 52.75
C VAL A 237 6.80 0.50 51.72
#